data_AF-A0A093I295-F1
#
_entry.id   AF-A0A093I295-F1
#
_cell.length_a   1.000
_cell.length_b   1.000
_cell.length_c   1.000
_cell.angle_alpha   90.00
_cell.angle_beta   90.00
_cell.angle_gamma   90.00
#
_symmetry.space_group_name_H-M   'P 1'
#
loop_
_entity.id
_entity.type
_entity.pdbx_description
1 polymer ?
#
loop_
_entity_poly.entity_id
_entity_poly.type
_entity_poly.pdbx_seq_one_letter_code
_entity_poly.pdbx_strand_id
1 'polypeptide(L)'
;PLVEEDQVRDHLGKLDIHKSMGPDGMRPRVLRELADIIARLLSIIFERTWRTGEVPKDWKKANVTPVFKKGKKEDPGNKRPVSLTSIPGKVMEQLLLEAISKHVEDKKVI
;
A
#
# COMPACT_ATOMS: atom_id res chain seq x y z
N PRO A 1 -4.17 7.52 16.26
CA PRO A 1 -5.49 7.39 15.62
C PRO A 1 -5.93 5.95 15.68
N LEU A 2 -7.21 5.73 15.95
CA LEU A 2 -7.83 4.43 15.76
C LEU A 2 -7.92 4.20 14.24
N VAL A 3 -7.55 3.01 13.80
CA VAL A 3 -7.72 2.60 12.40
C VAL A 3 -8.89 1.63 12.40
N GLU A 4 -10.03 2.05 11.86
CA GLU A 4 -11.25 1.27 11.90
C GLU A 4 -11.17 0.08 10.95
N GLU A 5 -11.70 -1.07 11.38
CA GLU A 5 -11.73 -2.29 10.57
C GLU A 5 -12.49 -2.07 9.25
N ASP A 6 -13.63 -1.38 9.30
CA ASP A 6 -14.45 -1.11 8.13
C ASP A 6 -13.71 -0.26 7.09
N GLN A 7 -12.92 0.72 7.53
CA GLN A 7 -12.08 1.53 6.63
C GLN A 7 -11.05 0.65 5.91
N VAL A 8 -10.40 -0.27 6.63
CA VAL A 8 -9.45 -1.21 6.04
C VAL A 8 -10.17 -2.12 5.04
N ARG A 9 -11.32 -2.67 5.42
CA ARG A 9 -12.12 -3.56 4.59
C ARG A 9 -12.54 -2.89 3.27
N ASP A 10 -13.00 -1.64 3.33
CA ASP A 10 -13.37 -0.85 2.15
C ASP A 10 -12.19 -0.67 1.19
N HIS A 11 -11.00 -0.41 1.73
CA HIS A 11 -9.78 -0.29 0.93
C HIS A 11 -9.39 -1.62 0.28
N LEU A 12 -9.48 -2.73 1.02
CA LEU A 12 -9.24 -4.07 0.48
C LEU A 12 -10.23 -4.42 -0.64
N GLY A 13 -11.51 -4.08 -0.46
CA GLY A 13 -12.58 -4.30 -1.44
C GLY A 13 -12.35 -3.58 -2.78
N LYS A 14 -11.62 -2.47 -2.76
CA LYS A 14 -11.30 -1.65 -3.95
C LYS A 14 -9.98 -2.03 -4.63
N LEU A 15 -9.25 -3.03 -4.12
CA LEU A 15 -7.98 -3.45 -4.72
C LEU A 15 -8.19 -3.95 -6.17
N ASP A 16 -7.28 -3.51 -7.05
CA ASP A 16 -7.11 -4.09 -8.38
C ASP A 16 -6.45 -5.47 -8.25
N ILE A 17 -7.23 -6.52 -8.50
CA ILE A 17 -6.83 -7.92 -8.34
C ILE A 17 -5.71 -8.34 -9.30
N HIS A 18 -5.44 -7.55 -10.35
CA HIS A 18 -4.44 -7.84 -11.37
C HIS A 18 -3.08 -7.19 -11.08
N LYS A 19 -2.93 -6.45 -9.97
CA LYS A 19 -1.64 -5.90 -9.56
C LYS A 19 -0.67 -6.99 -9.10
N SER A 20 0.63 -6.70 -9.27
CA SER A 20 1.71 -7.55 -8.77
C SER A 20 1.81 -7.51 -7.25
N MET A 21 2.26 -8.61 -6.65
CA MET A 21 2.61 -8.69 -5.22
C MET A 21 3.91 -7.92 -4.92
N GLY A 22 4.04 -7.48 -3.67
CA GLY A 22 5.30 -6.95 -3.14
C GLY A 22 6.24 -8.06 -2.64
N PRO A 23 7.31 -7.69 -1.93
CA PRO A 23 8.25 -8.64 -1.33
C PRO A 23 7.63 -9.55 -0.25
N ASP A 24 6.47 -9.16 0.27
CA ASP A 24 5.68 -9.90 1.27
C ASP A 24 4.89 -11.08 0.67
N GLY A 25 4.89 -11.24 -0.66
CA GLY A 25 4.18 -12.32 -1.34
C GLY A 25 2.65 -12.16 -1.36
N MET A 26 2.12 -11.06 -0.83
CA MET A 26 0.68 -10.87 -0.67
C MET A 26 0.04 -10.46 -2.00
N ARG A 27 -0.82 -11.35 -2.55
CA ARG A 27 -1.56 -11.06 -3.78
C ARG A 27 -2.78 -10.17 -3.49
N PRO A 28 -3.03 -9.12 -4.29
CA PRO A 28 -4.22 -8.28 -4.14
C PRO A 28 -5.54 -9.06 -4.20
N ARG A 29 -5.62 -10.09 -5.06
CA ARG A 29 -6.81 -10.96 -5.15
C ARG A 29 -7.15 -11.62 -3.80
N VAL A 30 -6.15 -12.20 -3.12
CA VAL A 30 -6.34 -12.88 -1.83
C VAL A 30 -6.79 -11.88 -0.77
N LEU A 31 -6.16 -10.70 -0.73
CA LEU A 31 -6.51 -9.64 0.22
C LEU A 31 -7.95 -9.14 0.04
N ARG A 32 -8.41 -9.03 -1.21
CA ARG A 32 -9.76 -8.59 -1.54
C ARG A 32 -10.80 -9.67 -1.25
N GLU A 33 -10.56 -10.91 -1.65
CA GLU A 33 -11.50 -12.03 -1.44
C GLU A 33 -11.64 -12.40 0.04
N LEU A 34 -10.59 -12.18 0.84
CA LEU A 34 -10.60 -12.45 2.29
C LEU A 34 -10.71 -11.16 3.12
N ALA A 35 -11.24 -10.08 2.56
CA ALA A 35 -11.28 -8.77 3.20
C ALA A 35 -11.99 -8.81 4.57
N ASP A 36 -13.12 -9.53 4.69
CA ASP A 36 -13.88 -9.65 5.95
C ASP A 36 -13.09 -10.31 7.08
N ILE A 37 -12.09 -11.14 6.74
CA ILE A 37 -11.27 -11.85 7.74
C ILE A 37 -9.99 -11.06 8.02
N ILE A 38 -9.35 -10.55 6.97
CA ILE A 38 -8.03 -9.92 7.07
C ILE A 38 -8.11 -8.47 7.56
N ALA A 39 -9.22 -7.77 7.34
CA ALA A 39 -9.38 -6.36 7.72
C ALA A 39 -9.12 -6.14 9.22
N ARG A 40 -9.65 -7.01 10.09
CA ARG A 40 -9.45 -6.93 11.53
C ARG A 40 -7.99 -7.11 11.95
N LEU A 41 -7.29 -8.04 11.31
CA LEU A 41 -5.87 -8.27 11.61
C LEU A 41 -5.01 -7.10 11.14
N LEU A 42 -5.29 -6.58 9.95
CA LEU A 42 -4.58 -5.42 9.41
C LEU A 42 -4.87 -4.15 10.19
N SER A 43 -6.09 -3.92 10.69
CA SER A 43 -6.40 -2.73 11.51
C SER A 43 -5.57 -2.71 12.80
N ILE A 44 -5.41 -3.84 13.48
CA ILE A 44 -4.56 -3.98 14.66
C ILE A 44 -3.08 -3.66 14.31
N ILE A 45 -2.59 -4.19 13.19
CA ILE A 45 -1.22 -3.92 12.73
C ILE A 45 -1.04 -2.44 12.39
N PHE A 46 -1.98 -1.84 11.65
CA PHE A 46 -1.93 -0.44 11.25
C PHE A 46 -1.99 0.50 12.46
N GLU A 47 -2.87 0.22 13.42
CA GLU A 47 -2.93 1.00 14.66
C GLU A 47 -1.61 0.94 15.44
N ARG A 48 -1.01 -0.26 15.54
CA ARG A 48 0.31 -0.41 16.17
C ARG A 48 1.37 0.37 15.42
N THR A 49 1.46 0.21 14.10
CA THR A 49 2.42 0.93 13.26
C THR A 49 2.24 2.44 13.39
N TRP A 50 1.01 2.94 13.46
CA TRP A 50 0.78 4.38 13.66
C TRP A 50 1.33 4.83 15.01
N ARG A 51 1.04 4.10 16.08
CA ARG A 51 1.43 4.48 17.45
C ARG A 51 2.93 4.40 17.68
N THR A 52 3.60 3.40 17.12
CA THR A 52 5.03 3.17 17.36
C THR A 52 5.92 3.81 16.29
N GLY A 53 5.39 4.13 15.11
CA GLY A 53 6.19 4.51 13.94
C GLY A 53 6.95 3.32 13.33
N GLU A 54 6.66 2.08 13.75
CA GLU A 54 7.34 0.89 13.27
C GLU A 54 6.47 0.10 12.29
N VAL A 55 7.00 -0.15 11.09
CA VAL A 55 6.37 -1.01 10.07
C VAL A 55 7.03 -2.40 10.02
N PRO A 56 6.31 -3.43 9.55
CA PRO A 56 6.90 -4.73 9.22
C PRO A 56 8.13 -4.61 8.32
N LYS A 57 9.11 -5.50 8.50
CA LYS A 57 10.39 -5.45 7.76
C LYS A 57 10.20 -5.51 6.24
N ASP A 58 9.22 -6.27 5.76
CA ASP A 58 8.99 -6.44 4.33
C ASP A 58 8.32 -5.23 3.68
N TRP A 59 7.65 -4.37 4.47
CA TRP A 59 7.12 -3.11 3.97
C TRP A 59 8.21 -2.07 3.72
N LYS A 60 9.38 -2.23 4.35
CA LYS A 60 10.57 -1.40 4.11
C LYS A 60 11.34 -1.81 2.85
N LYS A 61 10.90 -2.86 2.15
CA LYS A 61 11.55 -3.42 0.97
C LYS A 61 10.68 -3.22 -0.26
N ALA A 62 11.30 -3.32 -1.44
CA ALA A 62 10.60 -3.34 -2.71
C ALA A 62 11.26 -4.31 -3.70
N ASN A 63 10.45 -4.96 -4.54
CA ASN A 63 10.95 -5.65 -5.72
C ASN A 63 11.10 -4.62 -6.84
N VAL A 64 12.34 -4.33 -7.25
CA VAL A 64 12.62 -3.35 -8.31
C VAL A 64 12.63 -4.04 -9.66
N THR A 65 11.70 -3.66 -10.53
CA THR A 65 11.60 -4.20 -11.89
C THR A 65 11.85 -3.10 -12.92
N PRO A 66 12.74 -3.30 -13.91
CA PRO A 66 12.94 -2.33 -14.98
C PRO A 66 11.76 -2.36 -15.95
N VAL A 67 11.14 -1.20 -16.18
CA VAL A 67 10.05 -1.00 -17.14
C VAL A 67 10.56 -0.19 -18.32
N PHE A 68 10.41 -0.72 -19.52
CA PHE A 68 10.80 -0.03 -20.75
C PHE A 68 10.02 1.29 -20.92
N LYS A 69 10.72 2.37 -21.27
CA LYS A 69 10.15 3.70 -21.48
C LYS A 69 9.97 4.00 -22.97
N LYS A 70 11.06 4.11 -23.73
CA LYS A 70 11.08 4.42 -25.17
C LYS A 70 12.47 4.14 -25.78
N GLY A 71 12.60 4.09 -27.10
CA GLY A 71 13.90 3.89 -27.79
C GLY A 71 14.23 2.42 -28.03
N LYS A 72 15.52 2.07 -28.01
CA LYS A 72 16.00 0.69 -28.19
C LYS A 72 15.81 -0.11 -26.90
N LYS A 73 15.23 -1.32 -26.99
CA LYS A 73 14.90 -2.15 -25.80
C LYS A 73 16.14 -2.76 -25.13
N GLU A 74 17.19 -2.93 -25.92
CA GLU A 74 18.50 -3.44 -25.54
C GLU A 74 19.33 -2.43 -24.76
N ASP A 75 19.08 -1.13 -24.93
CA ASP A 75 19.77 -0.07 -24.22
C ASP A 75 19.23 0.04 -22.77
N PRO A 76 20.08 -0.19 -21.74
CA PRO A 76 19.66 -0.09 -20.34
C PRO A 76 19.13 1.29 -19.95
N GLY A 77 19.63 2.38 -20.56
CA GLY A 77 19.20 3.75 -20.27
C GLY A 77 17.75 4.03 -20.66
N ASN A 78 17.16 3.18 -21.49
CA ASN A 78 15.77 3.27 -21.95
C ASN A 78 14.77 2.56 -21.03
N LYS A 79 15.20 2.05 -19.87
CA LYS A 79 14.34 1.45 -18.85
C LYS A 79 14.33 2.31 -17.59
N ARG A 80 13.15 2.51 -16.99
CA ARG A 80 13.01 3.14 -15.67
C ARG A 80 12.78 2.06 -14.60
N PRO A 81 13.37 2.18 -13.40
CA PRO A 81 13.04 1.29 -12.30
C PRO A 81 11.61 1.58 -11.80
N VAL A 82 10.86 0.53 -11.47
CA VAL A 82 9.59 0.60 -10.75
C VAL A 82 9.68 -0.27 -9.50
N SER A 83 9.34 0.32 -8.34
CA SER A 83 9.34 -0.36 -7.06
C SER A 83 7.97 -0.99 -6.79
N LEU A 84 7.92 -2.31 -6.69
CA LEU A 84 6.76 -3.03 -6.20
C LEU A 84 6.87 -3.19 -4.69
N THR A 85 6.08 -2.42 -3.95
CA THR A 85 6.01 -2.46 -2.48
C THR A 85 4.82 -3.31 -1.99
N SER A 86 4.82 -3.61 -0.69
CA SER A 86 3.75 -4.35 -0.01
C SER A 86 2.37 -3.73 -0.26
N ILE A 87 1.38 -4.56 -0.59
CA ILE A 87 0.00 -4.10 -0.81
C ILE A 87 -0.65 -3.63 0.52
N PRO A 88 -0.57 -4.39 1.63
CA PRO A 88 -0.99 -3.88 2.94
C PRO A 88 -0.29 -2.57 3.34
N GLY A 89 1.01 -2.43 3.04
CA GLY A 89 1.75 -1.18 3.26
C GLY A 89 1.13 0.01 2.50
N LYS A 90 0.82 -0.18 1.22
CA LYS A 90 0.14 0.85 0.41
C LYS A 90 -1.25 1.20 0.94
N VAL A 91 -1.99 0.23 1.46
CA VAL A 91 -3.30 0.50 2.10
C VAL A 91 -3.12 1.40 3.32
N MET A 92 -2.11 1.15 4.14
CA MET A 92 -1.80 2.03 5.28
C MET A 92 -1.36 3.43 4.85
N GLU A 93 -0.53 3.54 3.81
CA GLU A 93 -0.12 4.83 3.22
C GLU A 93 -1.34 5.63 2.73
N GLN A 94 -2.31 4.97 2.11
CA GLN A 94 -3.55 5.60 1.64
C GLN A 94 -4.40 6.12 2.82
N LEU A 95 -4.56 5.33 3.88
CA LEU A 95 -5.28 5.77 5.09
C LEU A 95 -4.59 6.98 5.76
N LEU A 96 -3.26 6.97 5.79
CA LEU A 96 -2.46 8.09 6.29
C LEU A 96 -2.64 9.35 5.42
N LEU A 97 -2.62 9.19 4.10
CA LEU A 97 -2.88 10.29 3.17
C LEU A 97 -4.26 10.89 3.39
N GLU A 98 -5.31 10.07 3.49
CA GLU A 98 -6.68 10.53 3.73
C GLU A 98 -6.80 11.30 5.06
N ALA A 99 -6.16 10.81 6.13
CA ALA A 99 -6.17 11.47 7.42
C ALA A 99 -5.44 12.83 7.38
N ILE A 100 -4.29 12.91 6.70
CA ILE A 100 -3.53 14.15 6.55
C ILE A 100 -4.28 15.15 5.66
N SER A 101 -4.79 14.70 4.51
CA SER A 101 -5.55 15.53 3.57
C SER A 101 -6.76 16.16 4.26
N LYS A 102 -7.57 15.35 4.97
CA LYS A 102 -8.71 15.86 5.74
C LYS A 102 -8.28 16.92 6.76
N HIS A 103 -7.18 16.68 7.47
CA HIS A 103 -6.66 17.64 8.45
C HIS A 103 -6.24 18.98 7.83
N VAL A 104 -5.61 18.93 6.65
CA VAL A 104 -5.17 20.13 5.90
C VAL A 104 -6.37 20.94 5.41
N GLU A 105 -7.38 20.27 4.87
CA GLU A 105 -8.64 20.88 4.41
C GLU A 105 -9.42 21.52 5.57
N ASP A 106 -9.61 20.78 6.67
CA ASP A 106 -10.35 21.25 7.85
C ASP A 106 -9.69 22.49 8.48
N LYS A 107 -8.35 22.55 8.47
CA LYS A 107 -7.58 23.66 9.01
C LYS A 107 -7.35 24.81 8.02
N LYS A 108 -7.86 24.72 6.79
CA LYS A 108 -7.65 25.72 5.71
C LYS A 108 -6.18 26.13 5.56
N VAL A 109 -5.28 25.17 5.71
CA VAL A 109 -3.84 25.44 5.50
C VAL A 109 -3.56 25.65 4.00
N ILE A 110 -4.52 25.28 3.15
CA ILE A 110 -4.64 25.58 1.72
C ILE A 110 -6.08 25.96 1.42
#